data_AF-A0A024TN33-F1
#
_entry.id   AF-A0A024TN33-F1
#
_cell.length_a   1.000
_cell.length_b   1.000
_cell.length_c   1.000
_cell.angle_alpha   90.00
_cell.angle_beta   90.00
_cell.angle_gamma   90.00
#
_symmetry.space_group_name_H-M   'P 1'
#
loop_
_entity.id
_entity.type
_entity.pdbx_description
1 polymer ?
#
loop_
_entity_poly.entity_id
_entity_poly.type
_entity_poly.pdbx_seq_one_letter_code
_entity_poly.pdbx_strand_id
1 'polypeptide(L)'
;MKFVKDRWAMEALHALQQRDHVRLKEVFQELPDACVNSSVEKCPGGAPFDFAGEGFFDSRAAAWASPTFNIAKHGDSLLILALRQFDPASAAALVEVGADLNATNVDNESGISLAWAAYLSLTTGEPAVASQLDAHKAAYEALFDRIKPQMLEYHDGIKAHVRAQLVSIYTAYAPERLDKIDGQLDAFYGKELELLGKVQAKYATA
;
A
#
# COMPACT_ATOMS: atom_id res chain seq x y z
N MET A 1 -32.97 -13.48 8.60
CA MET A 1 -32.77 -12.39 7.61
C MET A 1 -31.57 -11.58 8.08
N LYS A 2 -30.36 -11.94 7.60
CA LYS A 2 -29.04 -11.52 8.15
C LYS A 2 -28.25 -10.61 7.18
N PHE A 3 -28.90 -10.07 6.16
CA PHE A 3 -28.26 -9.37 5.02
C PHE A 3 -28.01 -7.86 5.21
N VAL A 4 -28.24 -7.30 6.40
CA VAL A 4 -28.20 -5.82 6.59
C VAL A 4 -26.92 -5.35 7.31
N LYS A 5 -26.10 -6.27 7.83
CA LYS A 5 -25.05 -5.89 8.78
C LYS A 5 -23.92 -5.06 8.17
N ASP A 6 -23.69 -5.15 6.87
CA ASP A 6 -22.54 -4.50 6.25
C ASP A 6 -22.91 -3.79 4.93
N ARG A 7 -24.09 -3.16 4.88
CA ARG A 7 -24.55 -2.37 3.71
C ARG A 7 -23.50 -1.36 3.24
N TRP A 8 -22.75 -0.79 4.18
CA TRP A 8 -21.68 0.16 3.87
C TRP A 8 -20.58 -0.47 3.01
N ALA A 9 -20.26 -1.75 3.21
CA ALA A 9 -19.17 -2.42 2.52
C ALA A 9 -19.51 -2.60 1.03
N MET A 10 -20.72 -3.04 0.72
CA MET A 10 -21.21 -3.12 -0.66
C MET A 10 -21.19 -1.75 -1.34
N GLU A 11 -21.69 -0.71 -0.66
CA GLU A 11 -21.71 0.65 -1.21
C GLU A 11 -20.29 1.22 -1.39
N ALA A 12 -19.37 0.96 -0.46
CA ALA A 12 -17.97 1.37 -0.55
C ALA A 12 -17.22 0.65 -1.69
N LEU A 13 -17.40 -0.67 -1.82
CA LEU A 13 -16.80 -1.44 -2.91
C LEU A 13 -17.32 -0.99 -4.28
N HIS A 14 -18.62 -0.71 -4.37
CA HIS A 14 -19.22 -0.20 -5.62
C HIS A 14 -18.73 1.22 -5.94
N ALA A 15 -18.68 2.12 -4.96
CA ALA A 15 -18.13 3.47 -5.15
C ALA A 15 -16.66 3.40 -5.59
N LEU A 16 -15.87 2.53 -4.97
CA LEU A 16 -14.46 2.33 -5.35
C LEU A 16 -14.33 1.76 -6.77
N GLN A 17 -15.16 0.79 -7.14
CA GLN A 17 -15.18 0.23 -8.50
C GLN A 17 -15.49 1.30 -9.56
N GLN A 18 -16.41 2.22 -9.26
CA GLN A 18 -16.79 3.31 -10.15
C GLN A 18 -15.84 4.52 -10.07
N ARG A 19 -14.81 4.48 -9.22
CA ARG A 19 -13.91 5.61 -8.92
C ARG A 19 -14.65 6.85 -8.40
N ASP A 20 -15.78 6.63 -7.74
CA ASP A 20 -16.61 7.66 -7.15
C ASP A 20 -16.14 7.97 -5.72
N HIS A 21 -15.05 8.75 -5.64
CA HIS A 21 -14.47 9.19 -4.38
C HIS A 21 -15.41 10.09 -3.55
N VAL A 22 -16.42 10.72 -4.16
CA VAL A 22 -17.42 11.54 -3.44
C VAL A 22 -18.38 10.60 -2.71
N ARG A 23 -18.98 9.64 -3.42
CA ARG A 23 -19.85 8.65 -2.79
C ARG A 23 -19.11 7.82 -1.75
N LEU A 24 -17.84 7.51 -2.00
CA LEU A 24 -17.02 6.78 -1.03
C LEU A 24 -16.91 7.52 0.30
N LYS A 25 -16.73 8.85 0.29
CA LYS A 25 -16.74 9.66 1.53
C LYS A 25 -18.10 9.66 2.20
N GLU A 26 -19.17 9.85 1.43
CA GLU A 26 -20.54 9.88 1.95
C GLU A 26 -20.89 8.58 2.67
N VAL A 27 -20.51 7.42 2.12
CA VAL A 27 -20.75 6.11 2.75
C VAL A 27 -20.20 6.05 4.18
N PHE A 28 -18.97 6.54 4.40
CA PHE A 28 -18.35 6.55 5.73
C PHE A 28 -18.84 7.67 6.66
N GLN A 29 -19.54 8.67 6.12
CA GLN A 29 -20.16 9.74 6.92
C GLN A 29 -21.61 9.42 7.30
N GLU A 30 -22.36 8.78 6.41
CA GLU A 30 -23.78 8.46 6.56
C GLU A 30 -24.02 7.20 7.41
N LEU A 31 -23.08 6.25 7.37
CA LEU A 31 -23.24 4.94 8.00
C LEU A 31 -22.32 4.81 9.22
N PRO A 32 -22.85 4.90 10.46
CA PRO A 32 -22.03 4.89 11.67
C PRO A 32 -21.35 3.55 11.95
N ASP A 33 -21.85 2.46 11.36
CA ASP A 33 -21.26 1.11 11.47
C ASP A 33 -20.16 0.86 10.42
N ALA A 34 -19.85 1.85 9.57
CA ALA A 34 -18.88 1.68 8.50
C ALA A 34 -17.45 1.59 9.05
N CYS A 35 -16.75 0.51 8.71
CA CYS A 35 -15.39 0.26 9.16
C CYS A 35 -14.41 0.48 8.00
N VAL A 36 -13.85 1.68 7.90
CA VAL A 36 -12.88 2.04 6.84
C VAL A 36 -11.66 1.11 6.80
N ASN A 37 -11.28 0.54 7.95
CA ASN A 37 -10.10 -0.31 8.13
C ASN A 37 -10.39 -1.81 8.02
N SER A 38 -11.59 -2.18 7.54
CA SER A 38 -11.84 -3.56 7.15
C SER A 38 -10.82 -4.00 6.11
N SER A 39 -10.52 -5.30 6.12
CA SER A 39 -9.56 -5.91 5.21
C SER A 39 -10.18 -7.07 4.47
N VAL A 40 -9.57 -7.40 3.33
CA VAL A 40 -10.01 -8.47 2.46
C VAL A 40 -9.67 -9.82 3.08
N GLU A 41 -10.68 -10.64 3.31
CA GLU A 41 -10.55 -12.01 3.81
C GLU A 41 -10.70 -13.03 2.68
N LYS A 42 -9.81 -14.02 2.66
CA LYS A 42 -9.94 -15.14 1.71
C LYS A 42 -10.81 -16.22 2.33
N CYS A 43 -11.96 -16.51 1.72
CA CYS A 43 -12.80 -17.59 2.21
C CYS A 43 -12.14 -18.97 2.02
N PRO A 44 -12.17 -19.86 3.03
CA PRO A 44 -11.74 -21.24 2.87
C PRO A 44 -12.66 -21.95 1.86
N GLY A 45 -12.06 -22.61 0.86
CA GLY A 45 -12.80 -23.35 -0.17
C GLY A 45 -12.80 -22.73 -1.58
N GLY A 46 -12.07 -21.64 -1.82
CA GLY A 46 -11.90 -21.06 -3.17
C GLY A 46 -13.07 -20.18 -3.64
N ALA A 47 -13.98 -19.84 -2.73
CA ALA A 47 -15.05 -18.86 -2.90
C ALA A 47 -14.49 -17.41 -3.06
N PRO A 48 -15.33 -16.44 -3.49
CA PRO A 48 -14.99 -15.02 -3.56
C PRO A 48 -14.24 -14.50 -2.32
N PHE A 49 -13.48 -13.42 -2.53
CA PHE A 49 -12.96 -12.65 -1.41
C PHE A 49 -14.11 -12.01 -0.65
N ASP A 50 -13.97 -11.94 0.66
CA ASP A 50 -14.91 -11.29 1.55
C ASP A 50 -14.30 -9.95 1.98
N PHE A 51 -15.08 -8.88 1.94
CA PHE A 51 -14.73 -7.61 2.56
C PHE A 51 -15.87 -7.18 3.46
N ALA A 52 -15.64 -7.29 4.77
CA ALA A 52 -16.64 -6.99 5.80
C ALA A 52 -17.99 -7.70 5.57
N GLY A 53 -17.96 -9.00 5.33
CA GLY A 53 -19.15 -9.83 5.07
C GLY A 53 -19.67 -9.76 3.63
N GLU A 54 -19.13 -8.89 2.78
CA GLU A 54 -19.55 -8.73 1.38
C GLU A 54 -18.60 -9.45 0.42
N GLY A 55 -19.17 -10.37 -0.37
CA GLY A 55 -18.42 -11.17 -1.34
C GLY A 55 -18.12 -10.41 -2.63
N PHE A 56 -16.87 -10.40 -3.08
CA PHE A 56 -16.42 -9.82 -4.35
C PHE A 56 -15.24 -10.60 -4.96
N PHE A 57 -14.82 -10.25 -6.18
CA PHE A 57 -13.85 -11.05 -6.95
C PHE A 57 -12.62 -10.24 -7.41
N ASP A 58 -11.46 -10.90 -7.48
CA ASP A 58 -10.22 -10.38 -8.06
C ASP A 58 -10.00 -10.90 -9.51
N SER A 59 -8.97 -10.42 -10.23
CA SER A 59 -8.70 -10.87 -11.60
C SER A 59 -8.40 -12.37 -11.74
N ARG A 60 -7.98 -13.06 -10.66
CA ARG A 60 -7.75 -14.51 -10.71
C ARG A 60 -9.06 -15.28 -10.88
N ALA A 61 -10.18 -14.69 -10.48
CA ALA A 61 -11.51 -15.24 -10.72
C ALA A 61 -12.03 -15.02 -12.16
N ALA A 62 -11.30 -14.31 -13.03
CA ALA A 62 -11.73 -14.00 -14.40
C ALA A 62 -12.04 -15.24 -15.27
N ALA A 63 -11.53 -16.42 -14.88
CA ALA A 63 -11.84 -17.68 -15.56
C ALA A 63 -13.30 -18.12 -15.42
N TRP A 64 -14.03 -17.62 -14.41
CA TRP A 64 -15.40 -18.07 -14.10
C TRP A 64 -16.32 -16.97 -13.55
N ALA A 65 -15.82 -15.78 -13.25
CA ALA A 65 -16.60 -14.61 -12.84
C ALA A 65 -16.05 -13.32 -13.46
N SER A 66 -16.87 -12.26 -13.50
CA SER A 66 -16.37 -10.93 -13.84
C SER A 66 -15.70 -10.32 -12.60
N PRO A 67 -14.40 -10.00 -12.64
CA PRO A 67 -13.69 -9.48 -11.48
C PRO A 67 -14.11 -8.05 -11.16
N THR A 68 -14.32 -7.74 -9.88
CA THR A 68 -14.57 -6.37 -9.40
C THR A 68 -13.27 -5.57 -9.37
N PHE A 69 -12.18 -6.22 -8.95
CA PHE A 69 -10.87 -5.59 -8.87
C PHE A 69 -9.82 -6.42 -9.60
N ASN A 70 -8.88 -5.76 -10.25
CA ASN A 70 -7.88 -6.47 -11.04
C ASN A 70 -6.80 -7.16 -10.17
N ILE A 71 -6.53 -6.72 -8.94
CA ILE A 71 -5.40 -7.26 -8.18
C ILE A 71 -5.64 -7.17 -6.66
N ALA A 72 -6.74 -7.75 -6.16
CA ALA A 72 -6.98 -7.81 -4.71
C ALA A 72 -6.22 -8.99 -4.07
N LYS A 73 -5.73 -8.78 -2.84
CA LYS A 73 -5.02 -9.77 -2.03
C LYS A 73 -5.63 -9.87 -0.64
N HIS A 74 -5.39 -10.99 0.03
CA HIS A 74 -5.77 -11.15 1.43
C HIS A 74 -5.07 -10.11 2.31
N GLY A 75 -5.83 -9.45 3.16
CA GLY A 75 -5.38 -8.37 4.03
C GLY A 75 -5.38 -6.99 3.39
N ASP A 76 -5.74 -6.85 2.10
CA ASP A 76 -5.89 -5.53 1.49
C ASP A 76 -6.98 -4.73 2.21
N SER A 77 -6.68 -3.51 2.63
CA SER A 77 -7.69 -2.53 3.04
C SER A 77 -8.28 -1.82 1.82
N LEU A 78 -9.37 -1.06 1.98
CA LEU A 78 -9.89 -0.22 0.89
C LEU A 78 -8.84 0.76 0.36
N LEU A 79 -7.97 1.26 1.24
CA LEU A 79 -6.89 2.16 0.85
C LEU A 79 -5.88 1.45 -0.05
N ILE A 80 -5.49 0.21 0.31
CA ILE A 80 -4.60 -0.62 -0.50
C ILE A 80 -5.26 -0.94 -1.85
N LEU A 81 -6.55 -1.29 -1.86
CA LEU A 81 -7.31 -1.55 -3.10
C LEU A 81 -7.37 -0.33 -4.03
N ALA A 82 -7.56 0.88 -3.48
CA ALA A 82 -7.58 2.11 -4.26
C ALA A 82 -6.23 2.40 -4.94
N LEU A 83 -5.14 2.30 -4.17
CA LEU A 83 -3.79 2.54 -4.67
C LEU A 83 -3.37 1.51 -5.74
N ARG A 84 -3.73 0.24 -5.56
CA ARG A 84 -3.47 -0.83 -6.55
C ARG A 84 -4.17 -0.62 -7.89
N GLN A 85 -5.27 0.14 -7.90
CA GLN A 85 -6.04 0.46 -9.10
C GLN A 85 -5.64 1.79 -9.74
N PHE A 86 -4.61 2.45 -9.21
CA PHE A 86 -4.20 3.79 -9.60
C PHE A 86 -5.31 4.82 -9.44
N ASP A 87 -6.09 4.72 -8.35
CA ASP A 87 -7.13 5.68 -8.00
C ASP A 87 -6.73 6.51 -6.76
N PRO A 88 -5.87 7.54 -6.94
CA PRO A 88 -5.44 8.40 -5.85
C PRO A 88 -6.58 9.28 -5.30
N ALA A 89 -7.63 9.53 -6.06
CA ALA A 89 -8.76 10.34 -5.58
C ALA A 89 -9.56 9.57 -4.51
N SER A 90 -9.87 8.30 -4.77
CA SER A 90 -10.49 7.42 -3.77
C SER A 90 -9.55 7.14 -2.60
N ALA A 91 -8.25 6.98 -2.84
CA ALA A 91 -7.27 6.85 -1.76
C ALA A 91 -7.24 8.09 -0.86
N ALA A 92 -7.25 9.30 -1.44
CA ALA A 92 -7.31 10.56 -0.69
C ALA A 92 -8.61 10.69 0.10
N ALA A 93 -9.73 10.22 -0.45
CA ALA A 93 -11.00 10.15 0.24
C ALA A 93 -10.96 9.24 1.47
N LEU A 94 -10.38 8.04 1.32
CA LEU A 94 -10.21 7.07 2.40
C LEU A 94 -9.31 7.62 3.52
N VAL A 95 -8.23 8.32 3.16
CA VAL A 95 -7.37 8.99 4.14
C VAL A 95 -8.13 10.06 4.93
N GLU A 96 -9.00 10.85 4.28
CA GLU A 96 -9.81 11.87 4.97
C GLU A 96 -10.79 11.27 5.99
N VAL A 97 -11.33 10.09 5.70
CA VAL A 97 -12.26 9.39 6.62
C VAL A 97 -11.53 8.54 7.67
N GLY A 98 -10.19 8.59 7.73
CA GLY A 98 -9.40 7.95 8.77
C GLY A 98 -8.93 6.53 8.44
N ALA A 99 -8.74 6.19 7.17
CA ALA A 99 -8.11 4.95 6.78
C ALA A 99 -6.69 4.83 7.36
N ASP A 100 -6.38 3.66 7.91
CA ASP A 100 -5.07 3.33 8.45
C ASP A 100 -4.06 3.15 7.31
N LEU A 101 -3.06 4.02 7.32
CA LEU A 101 -1.96 4.03 6.36
C LEU A 101 -0.98 2.86 6.58
N ASN A 102 -0.93 2.32 7.80
CA ASN A 102 0.08 1.34 8.21
C ASN A 102 -0.42 -0.11 8.22
N ALA A 103 -1.72 -0.34 8.10
CA ALA A 103 -2.29 -1.68 7.98
C ALA A 103 -1.66 -2.42 6.79
N THR A 104 -1.16 -3.63 7.03
CA THR A 104 -0.45 -4.43 6.02
C THR A 104 -1.27 -5.62 5.53
N ASN A 105 -1.16 -5.92 4.25
CA ASN A 105 -1.70 -7.15 3.67
C ASN A 105 -0.75 -8.35 3.85
N VAL A 106 -1.11 -9.50 3.26
CA VAL A 106 -0.31 -10.74 3.31
C VAL A 106 1.11 -10.60 2.73
N ASP A 107 1.34 -9.63 1.85
CA ASP A 107 2.64 -9.35 1.23
C ASP A 107 3.41 -8.23 1.96
N ASN A 108 2.95 -7.83 3.15
CA ASN A 108 3.48 -6.71 3.94
C ASN A 108 3.40 -5.35 3.23
N GLU A 109 2.52 -5.20 2.25
CA GLU A 109 2.23 -3.91 1.62
C GLU A 109 1.22 -3.15 2.49
N SER A 110 1.48 -1.87 2.74
CA SER A 110 0.57 -0.96 3.43
C SER A 110 0.17 0.22 2.52
N GLY A 111 -0.84 0.99 2.95
CA GLY A 111 -1.23 2.20 2.23
C GLY A 111 -0.07 3.18 2.07
N ILE A 112 0.74 3.35 3.12
CA ILE A 112 1.90 4.24 3.09
C ILE A 112 3.04 3.71 2.21
N SER A 113 3.28 2.38 2.21
CA SER A 113 4.33 1.80 1.37
C SER A 113 4.01 1.94 -0.12
N LEU A 114 2.74 1.73 -0.49
CA LEU A 114 2.28 1.88 -1.88
C LEU A 114 2.30 3.35 -2.31
N ALA A 115 1.90 4.28 -1.43
CA ALA A 115 2.01 5.70 -1.71
C ALA A 115 3.47 6.16 -1.89
N TRP A 116 4.38 5.68 -1.04
CA TRP A 116 5.81 5.94 -1.16
C TRP A 116 6.39 5.42 -2.48
N ALA A 117 6.03 4.19 -2.88
CA ALA A 117 6.45 3.62 -4.16
C ALA A 117 5.96 4.45 -5.36
N ALA A 118 4.71 4.94 -5.31
CA ALA A 118 4.16 5.86 -6.31
C ALA A 118 4.91 7.21 -6.33
N TYR A 119 5.23 7.76 -5.16
CA TYR A 119 6.02 8.99 -5.02
C TYR A 119 7.41 8.85 -5.64
N LEU A 120 8.13 7.77 -5.35
CA LEU A 120 9.44 7.50 -5.94
C LEU A 120 9.34 7.36 -7.47
N SER A 121 8.32 6.66 -7.96
CA SER A 121 8.10 6.48 -9.40
C SER A 121 7.90 7.83 -10.12
N LEU A 122 7.09 8.73 -9.52
CA LEU A 122 6.77 10.05 -10.10
C LEU A 122 7.90 11.08 -9.96
N THR A 123 8.78 10.95 -8.96
CA THR A 123 9.84 11.93 -8.68
C THR A 123 11.22 11.53 -9.19
N THR A 124 11.53 10.24 -9.19
CA THR A 124 12.85 9.71 -9.61
C THR A 124 12.84 9.13 -11.03
N GLY A 125 11.66 8.99 -11.64
CA GLY A 125 11.51 8.61 -13.05
C GLY A 125 11.68 7.10 -13.33
N GLU A 126 11.37 6.24 -12.37
CA GLU A 126 11.39 4.79 -12.59
C GLU A 126 10.24 4.30 -13.48
N PRO A 127 10.53 3.51 -14.54
CA PRO A 127 9.64 3.43 -15.70
C PRO A 127 8.56 2.32 -15.66
N ALA A 128 8.47 1.50 -14.61
CA ALA A 128 7.58 0.33 -14.65
C ALA A 128 6.09 0.67 -14.51
N VAL A 129 5.74 1.79 -13.86
CA VAL A 129 4.34 2.17 -13.56
C VAL A 129 4.03 3.64 -13.85
N ALA A 130 5.04 4.39 -14.34
CA ALA A 130 4.98 5.83 -14.53
C ALA A 130 3.82 6.27 -15.45
N SER A 131 3.53 5.54 -16.53
CA SER A 131 2.48 5.94 -17.48
C SER A 131 1.05 5.89 -16.89
N GLN A 132 0.78 4.98 -15.96
CA GLN A 132 -0.52 4.87 -15.28
C GLN A 132 -0.65 5.90 -14.15
N LEU A 133 0.46 6.20 -13.47
CA LEU A 133 0.56 7.21 -12.43
C LEU A 133 0.47 8.63 -13.01
N ASP A 134 1.13 8.88 -14.15
CA ASP A 134 1.17 10.18 -14.84
C ASP A 134 -0.24 10.68 -15.21
N ALA A 135 -1.12 9.76 -15.63
CA ALA A 135 -2.51 10.08 -15.95
C ALA A 135 -3.28 10.70 -14.76
N HIS A 136 -2.84 10.41 -13.53
CA HIS A 136 -3.46 10.87 -12.30
C HIS A 136 -2.49 11.69 -11.43
N LYS A 137 -1.43 12.26 -12.03
CA LYS A 137 -0.34 12.93 -11.32
C LYS A 137 -0.82 14.00 -10.34
N ALA A 138 -1.70 14.90 -10.78
CA ALA A 138 -2.22 15.97 -9.93
C ALA A 138 -2.99 15.45 -8.69
N ALA A 139 -3.70 14.33 -8.84
CA ALA A 139 -4.42 13.70 -7.73
C ALA A 139 -3.45 12.96 -6.78
N TYR A 140 -2.38 12.37 -7.31
CA TYR A 140 -1.29 11.83 -6.49
C TYR A 140 -0.56 12.92 -5.72
N GLU A 141 -0.25 14.06 -6.35
CA GLU A 141 0.36 15.21 -5.68
C GLU A 141 -0.50 15.69 -4.50
N ALA A 142 -1.82 15.82 -4.71
CA ALA A 142 -2.74 16.19 -3.64
C ALA A 142 -2.80 15.15 -2.49
N LEU A 143 -2.76 13.85 -2.83
CA LEU A 143 -2.66 12.79 -1.83
C LEU A 143 -1.35 12.91 -1.04
N PHE A 144 -0.22 13.05 -1.75
CA PHE A 144 1.12 13.14 -1.16
C PHE A 144 1.24 14.34 -0.23
N ASP A 145 0.73 15.50 -0.61
CA ASP A 145 0.74 16.69 0.26
C ASP A 145 0.01 16.45 1.58
N ARG A 146 -1.06 15.66 1.56
CA ARG A 146 -1.82 15.31 2.77
C ARG A 146 -1.10 14.31 3.67
N ILE A 147 -0.44 13.30 3.08
CA ILE A 147 0.23 12.22 3.84
C ILE A 147 1.75 12.40 3.93
N LYS A 148 2.28 13.56 3.55
CA LYS A 148 3.71 13.85 3.50
C LYS A 148 4.43 13.58 4.82
N PRO A 149 3.93 14.02 5.99
CA PRO A 149 4.58 13.72 7.27
C PRO A 149 4.72 12.22 7.50
N GLN A 150 3.65 11.47 7.26
CA GLN A 150 3.60 10.01 7.46
C GLN A 150 4.53 9.28 6.47
N MET A 151 4.64 9.78 5.23
CA MET A 151 5.54 9.19 4.23
C MET A 151 7.00 9.41 4.60
N LEU A 152 7.36 10.61 5.05
CA LEU A 152 8.72 10.90 5.49
C LEU A 152 9.08 10.08 6.74
N GLU A 153 8.16 9.98 7.70
CA GLU A 153 8.36 9.12 8.88
C GLU A 153 8.53 7.65 8.51
N TYR A 154 7.73 7.15 7.57
CA TYR A 154 7.87 5.79 7.03
C TYR A 154 9.25 5.56 6.38
N HIS A 155 9.70 6.49 5.54
CA HIS A 155 11.00 6.42 4.89
C HIS A 155 12.16 6.52 5.89
N ASP A 156 12.10 7.45 6.84
CA ASP A 156 13.09 7.60 7.90
C ASP A 156 13.18 6.33 8.77
N GLY A 157 12.04 5.69 9.05
CA GLY A 157 11.97 4.41 9.75
C GLY A 157 12.69 3.29 9.00
N ILE A 158 12.49 3.19 7.68
CA ILE A 158 13.22 2.26 6.81
C ILE A 158 14.72 2.56 6.83
N LYS A 159 15.11 3.83 6.63
CA LYS A 159 16.51 4.26 6.62
C LYS A 159 17.19 3.90 7.95
N ALA A 160 16.54 4.16 9.08
CA ALA A 160 17.04 3.84 10.42
C ALA A 160 17.17 2.31 10.64
N HIS A 161 16.17 1.54 10.23
CA HIS A 161 16.20 0.07 10.32
C HIS A 161 17.36 -0.51 9.51
N VAL A 162 17.50 -0.10 8.24
CA VAL A 162 18.58 -0.54 7.35
C VAL A 162 19.94 -0.14 7.92
N ARG A 163 20.08 1.10 8.40
CA ARG A 163 21.31 1.58 9.05
C ARG A 163 21.71 0.68 10.21
N ALA A 164 20.79 0.35 11.11
CA ALA A 164 21.07 -0.52 12.25
C ALA A 164 21.52 -1.93 11.81
N GLN A 165 20.88 -2.50 10.79
CA GLN A 165 21.27 -3.80 10.23
C GLN A 165 22.65 -3.77 9.57
N LEU A 166 22.95 -2.71 8.79
CA LEU A 166 24.27 -2.53 8.17
C LEU A 166 25.38 -2.36 9.22
N VAL A 167 25.14 -1.59 10.28
CA VAL A 167 26.08 -1.45 11.41
C VAL A 167 26.36 -2.81 12.03
N SER A 168 25.33 -3.62 12.29
CA SER A 168 25.48 -4.97 12.85
C SER A 168 26.34 -5.87 11.97
N ILE A 169 26.04 -5.94 10.67
CA ILE A 169 26.78 -6.77 9.71
C ILE A 169 28.22 -6.29 9.56
N TYR A 170 28.44 -4.99 9.34
CA TYR A 170 29.80 -4.47 9.14
C TYR A 170 30.64 -4.54 10.41
N THR A 171 30.07 -4.40 11.60
CA THR A 171 30.81 -4.63 12.85
C THR A 171 31.34 -6.06 12.94
N ALA A 172 30.58 -7.05 12.47
CA ALA A 172 30.97 -8.46 12.52
C ALA A 172 31.97 -8.86 11.41
N TYR A 173 31.77 -8.37 10.18
CA TYR A 173 32.46 -8.89 9.00
C TYR A 173 33.35 -7.90 8.25
N ALA A 174 33.15 -6.59 8.40
CA ALA A 174 33.91 -5.55 7.69
C ALA A 174 33.89 -4.18 8.42
N PRO A 175 34.56 -4.05 9.57
CA PRO A 175 34.49 -2.84 10.41
C PRO A 175 34.99 -1.58 9.70
N GLU A 176 35.86 -1.73 8.71
CA GLU A 176 36.41 -0.65 7.88
C GLU A 176 35.39 -0.02 6.91
N ARG A 177 34.14 -0.50 6.91
CA ARG A 177 33.04 0.03 6.10
C ARG A 177 32.01 0.81 6.91
N LEU A 178 32.16 0.90 8.23
CA LEU A 178 31.21 1.59 9.11
C LEU A 178 31.06 3.07 8.78
N ASP A 179 32.16 3.73 8.39
CA ASP A 179 32.20 5.14 7.97
C ASP A 179 31.45 5.40 6.65
N LYS A 180 31.25 4.36 5.83
CA LYS A 180 30.60 4.46 4.52
C LYS A 180 29.09 4.27 4.57
N ILE A 181 28.53 3.85 5.70
CA ILE A 181 27.12 3.50 5.81
C ILE A 181 26.22 4.67 5.41
N ASP A 182 26.47 5.86 5.95
CA ASP A 182 25.61 7.02 5.71
C ASP A 182 25.68 7.44 4.23
N GLY A 183 26.87 7.42 3.61
CA GLY A 183 27.03 7.67 2.18
C GLY A 183 26.37 6.61 1.28
N GLN A 184 26.35 5.34 1.71
CA GLN A 184 25.62 4.28 1.00
C GLN A 184 24.11 4.47 1.11
N LEU A 185 23.59 4.84 2.27
CA LEU A 185 22.17 5.09 2.45
C LEU A 185 21.70 6.25 1.57
N ASP A 186 22.48 7.32 1.46
CA ASP A 186 22.13 8.45 0.60
C ASP A 186 22.20 8.09 -0.89
N ALA A 187 23.19 7.28 -1.31
CA ALA A 187 23.29 6.79 -2.69
C ALA A 187 22.17 5.81 -3.09
N PHE A 188 21.56 5.15 -2.10
CA PHE A 188 20.45 4.22 -2.28
C PHE A 188 19.13 4.81 -1.77
N TYR A 189 18.95 6.13 -1.85
CA TYR A 189 17.70 6.79 -1.45
C TYR A 189 16.48 6.13 -2.14
N GLY A 190 15.54 5.63 -1.34
CA GLY A 190 14.35 4.90 -1.81
C GLY A 190 14.60 3.43 -2.18
N LYS A 191 15.83 2.94 -2.07
CA LYS A 191 16.29 1.57 -2.36
C LYS A 191 17.12 0.97 -1.22
N GLU A 192 16.93 1.46 0.00
CA GLU A 192 17.72 1.07 1.17
C GLU A 192 17.52 -0.42 1.51
N LEU A 193 16.31 -0.95 1.32
CA LEU A 193 16.03 -2.39 1.49
C LEU A 193 16.75 -3.25 0.45
N GLU A 194 16.91 -2.79 -0.78
CA GLU A 194 17.72 -3.49 -1.79
C GLU A 194 19.20 -3.50 -1.42
N LEU A 195 19.72 -2.39 -0.89
CA LEU A 195 21.07 -2.30 -0.37
C LEU A 195 21.29 -3.34 0.73
N LEU A 196 20.36 -3.41 1.70
CA LEU A 196 20.43 -4.38 2.79
C LEU A 196 20.45 -5.82 2.25
N GLY A 197 19.54 -6.17 1.34
CA GLY A 197 19.50 -7.51 0.74
C GLY A 197 20.79 -7.88 0.03
N LYS A 198 21.40 -6.94 -0.71
CA LYS A 198 22.71 -7.13 -1.38
C LYS A 198 23.84 -7.36 -0.36
N VAL A 199 23.84 -6.61 0.74
CA VAL A 199 24.85 -6.76 1.80
C VAL A 199 24.66 -8.09 2.52
N GLN A 200 23.44 -8.44 2.93
CA GLN A 200 23.14 -9.72 3.57
C GLN A 200 23.57 -10.90 2.70
N ALA A 201 23.23 -10.91 1.41
CA ALA A 201 23.65 -11.97 0.49
C ALA A 201 25.18 -12.11 0.38
N LYS A 202 25.90 -10.98 0.40
CA LYS A 202 27.37 -10.95 0.32
C LYS A 202 28.03 -11.55 1.57
N TYR A 203 27.48 -11.33 2.76
CA TYR A 203 28.08 -11.81 4.02
C TYR A 203 27.43 -13.09 4.55
N ALA A 204 26.30 -13.55 3.99
CA ALA A 204 25.71 -14.85 4.31
C ALA A 204 26.50 -16.04 3.74
N THR A 205 27.42 -15.79 2.81
CA THR A 205 28.32 -16.79 2.21
C THR A 205 29.73 -16.78 2.79
N ALA A 206 29.99 -15.97 3.82
CA ALA A 206 31.27 -15.84 4.51
C ALA A 206 31.25 -16.57 5.87
#